data_AF-A0A958TK55-F1
#
_entry.id   AF-A0A958TK55-F1
#
_cell.length_a   1.000
_cell.length_b   1.000
_cell.length_c   1.000
_cell.angle_alpha   90.00
_cell.angle_beta   90.00
_cell.angle_gamma   90.00
#
_symmetry.space_group_name_H-M   'P 1'
#
loop_
_entity.id
_entity.type
_entity.pdbx_description
1 polymer ?
#
loop_
_entity_poly.entity_id
_entity_poly.type
_entity_poly.pdbx_seq_one_letter_code
_entity_poly.pdbx_strand_id
1 'polypeptide(L)' 'MKYYIIAGEASGDLHGSNLMKALYKEDPKAEIRFWGGELMQNVGGTLVKHYKELAFMG' A
#
# COMPACT_ATOMS: atom_id res chain seq x y z
N MET A 1 5.21 -13.19 -6.48
CA MET A 1 5.08 -13.52 -5.04
C MET A 1 3.88 -12.79 -4.45
N LYS A 2 3.36 -13.22 -3.30
CA LYS A 2 2.23 -12.55 -2.63
C LYS A 2 2.74 -11.68 -1.49
N TYR A 3 2.40 -10.40 -1.51
CA TYR A 3 2.84 -9.41 -0.52
C TYR A 3 1.64 -8.83 0.23
N TYR A 4 1.80 -8.63 1.53
CA TYR A 4 0.85 -7.90 2.37
C TYR A 4 1.58 -6.74 3.05
N ILE A 5 1.20 -5.50 2.73
CA ILE A 5 1.89 -4.28 3.20
C ILE A 5 0.92 -3.46 4.06
N ILE A 6 1.37 -2.94 5.20
CA ILE A 6 0.53 -2.14 6.10
C ILE A 6 1.15 -0.75 6.27
N ALA A 7 0.44 0.27 5.80
CA ALA A 7 0.72 1.68 6.07
C ALA A 7 -0.46 2.29 6.84
N GLY A 8 -0.17 2.80 8.04
CA GLY A 8 -1.18 3.36 8.96
C GLY A 8 -1.33 4.89 8.91
N GLU A 9 -0.51 5.57 8.11
CA GLU A 9 -0.46 7.03 8.04
C GLU A 9 0.00 7.51 6.64
N ALA A 10 -0.07 8.82 6.40
CA ALA A 10 0.29 9.41 5.12
C ALA A 10 1.77 9.19 4.74
N SER A 11 2.68 9.23 5.72
CA SER A 11 4.11 8.96 5.47
C SER A 11 4.33 7.51 5.05
N GLY A 12 3.62 6.56 5.68
CA GLY A 12 3.61 5.15 5.32
C GLY A 12 3.05 4.92 3.90
N ASP A 13 2.01 5.64 3.50
CA ASP A 13 1.45 5.57 2.15
C ASP A 13 2.47 6.02 1.09
N LEU A 14 3.21 7.10 1.36
CA LEU A 14 4.28 7.58 0.50
C LEU A 14 5.40 6.54 0.33
N HIS A 15 5.95 6.04 1.44
CA HIS A 15 7.04 5.06 1.40
C HIS A 15 6.58 3.71 0.84
N GLY A 16 5.38 3.27 1.21
CA GLY A 16 4.74 2.05 0.70
C GLY A 16 4.56 2.09 -0.81
N SER A 17 4.12 3.23 -1.36
CA SER A 17 3.98 3.38 -2.82
C SER A 17 5.31 3.20 -3.55
N ASN A 18 6.41 3.72 -3.01
CA ASN A 18 7.74 3.57 -3.62
C ASN A 18 8.25 2.13 -3.52
N LEU A 19 7.99 1.45 -2.38
CA LEU A 19 8.30 0.03 -2.23
C LEU A 19 7.52 -0.82 -3.25
N MET A 20 6.21 -0.58 -3.42
CA MET A 20 5.38 -1.31 -4.39
C MET A 20 5.89 -1.12 -5.82
N LYS A 21 6.28 0.10 -6.21
CA LYS A 21 6.87 0.36 -7.53
C LYS A 21 8.16 -0.45 -7.75
N ALA A 22 9.02 -0.50 -6.74
CA ALA A 22 10.25 -1.29 -6.80
C ALA A 22 9.94 -2.81 -6.87
N LEU A 23 8.98 -3.29 -6.09
CA LEU A 23 8.54 -4.68 -6.12
C LEU A 23 7.99 -5.09 -7.48
N TYR A 24 7.15 -4.27 -8.12
CA TYR A 24 6.65 -4.57 -9.47
C TYR A 24 7.75 -4.54 -10.54
N LYS A 25 8.83 -3.78 -10.32
CA LYS A 25 9.99 -3.76 -11.22
C LYS A 25 10.79 -5.06 -11.13
N GLU A 26 11.04 -5.55 -9.91
CA GLU A 26 11.82 -6.77 -9.66
C GLU A 26 10.99 -8.05 -9.85
N ASP A 27 9.71 -8.03 -9.47
CA ASP A 27 8.73 -9.09 -9.64
C ASP A 27 7.45 -8.54 -10.32
N PRO A 28 7.41 -8.53 -11.66
CA PRO A 28 6.24 -8.07 -12.42
C PRO A 28 4.96 -8.89 -12.17
N LYS A 29 5.07 -10.07 -11.55
CA LYS A 29 3.94 -10.93 -11.17
C LYS A 29 3.62 -10.84 -9.68
N ALA A 30 4.12 -9.81 -8.99
CA ALA A 30 3.78 -9.56 -7.60
C ALA A 30 2.26 -9.36 -7.45
N GLU A 31 1.67 -10.06 -6.48
CA GLU A 31 0.29 -9.84 -6.06
C GLU A 31 0.34 -9.10 -4.72
N ILE A 32 -0.05 -7.82 -4.71
CA ILE A 32 0.06 -6.97 -3.52
C ILE A 32 -1.33 -6.69 -2.96
N ARG A 33 -1.52 -6.99 -1.68
CA ARG A 33 -2.65 -6.53 -0.85
C ARG A 33 -2.11 -5.56 0.19
N PHE A 34 -2.84 -4.50 0.52
CA PHE A 34 -2.29 -3.53 1.45
C PHE A 34 -3.33 -2.72 2.23
N TRP A 35 -2.87 -2.18 3.36
CA TRP A 35 -3.46 -1.00 4.01
C TRP A 35 -2.62 0.20 3.63
N GLY A 36 -3.26 1.32 3.33
CA GLY A 36 -2.54 2.51 2.89
C GLY A 36 -3.51 3.59 2.46
N GLY A 37 -3.10 4.43 1.52
CA GLY A 37 -3.95 5.47 0.98
C GLY A 37 -3.84 5.57 -0.53
N GLU A 38 -4.10 6.78 -1.02
CA GLU A 38 -4.21 7.06 -2.44
C GLU A 38 -2.88 6.82 -3.19
N LEU A 39 -1.72 7.05 -2.56
CA LEU A 39 -0.44 6.84 -3.23
C LEU A 39 -0.19 5.36 -3.53
N MET A 40 -0.42 4.48 -2.55
CA MET A 40 -0.32 3.02 -2.76
C MET A 40 -1.41 2.52 -3.72
N GLN A 41 -2.63 3.05 -3.62
CA GLN A 41 -3.72 2.70 -4.54
C GLN A 41 -3.41 3.04 -5.99
N ASN A 42 -2.77 4.19 -6.25
CA ASN A 42 -2.37 4.60 -7.59
C ASN A 42 -1.26 3.72 -8.18
N VAL A 43 -0.51 2.96 -7.36
CA VAL A 43 0.48 1.98 -7.86
C VAL A 43 -0.21 0.69 -8.32
N GLY A 44 -1.36 0.36 -7.76
CA GLY A 44 -2.14 -0.85 -8.06
C GLY A 44 -2.17 -1.84 -6.91
N GLY A 45 -2.51 -3.10 -7.19
CA GLY A 45 -2.79 -4.10 -6.15
C GLY A 45 -4.19 -3.94 -5.54
N THR A 46 -4.42 -4.56 -4.39
CA THR A 46 -5.72 -4.57 -3.72
C THR A 46 -5.65 -3.80 -2.40
N LEU A 47 -6.31 -2.64 -2.34
CA LEU A 47 -6.54 -1.90 -1.11
C LEU A 47 -7.53 -2.68 -0.22
N VAL A 48 -7.12 -3.00 1.00
CA VAL A 48 -7.95 -3.70 2.00
C VAL A 48 -8.55 -2.73 3.02
N LYS A 49 -7.84 -1.65 3.37
CA LYS A 49 -8.27 -0.63 4.34
C LYS A 49 -7.58 0.69 4.05
N HIS A 50 -8.33 1.79 4.00
CA HIS A 50 -7.72 3.11 3.85
C HIS A 50 -7.27 3.64 5.22
N TYR A 51 -6.08 4.23 5.34
CA TYR A 51 -5.55 4.69 6.64
C TYR A 51 -6.47 5.72 7.32
N LYS A 52 -7.14 6.57 6.53
CA LYS A 52 -8.17 7.52 7.01
C LYS A 52 -9.34 6.83 7.73
N GLU A 53 -9.66 5.58 7.40
CA GLU A 53 -10.70 4.78 8.08
C GLU A 53 -10.20 4.15 9.39
N LEU A 54 -8.92 4.29 9.73
CA LEU A 54 -8.34 3.83 10.99
C LEU A 54 -8.17 4.97 12.00
N ALA A 55 -8.30 6.23 11.57
CA ALA A 55 -8.32 7.41 12.44
C ALA A 55 -9.64 7.53 13.25
N PHE A 56 -10.20 6.41 13.70
CA PHE A 56 -11.33 6.33 14.64
C PHE A 56 -10.85 6.37 16.10
N MET A 57 -9.86 7.19 16.41
CA MET A 57 -9.68 7.67 17.78
C MET A 57 -10.04 9.15 17.74
N GLY A 58 -11.20 9.46 18.33
CA GLY A 58 -11.87 10.76 18.27
C GLY A 58 -11.19 11.89 19.01
#